data_AF-A0AAV0C8X9-F1
#
_entry.id   AF-A0AAV0C8X9-F1
#
_cell.length_a   1.000
_cell.length_b   1.000
_cell.length_c   1.000
_cell.angle_alpha   90.00
_cell.angle_beta   90.00
_cell.angle_gamma   90.00
#
_symmetry.space_group_name_H-M   'P 1'
#
loop_
_entity.id
_entity.type
_entity.pdbx_description
1 polymer ?
#
loop_
_entity_poly.entity_id
_entity_poly.type
_entity_poly.pdbx_seq_one_letter_code
_entity_poly.pdbx_strand_id
1 'polypeptide(L)'
;MLDQFYWECENLLDYRHSLEVEKILKEDPVFEKKENPTEEEIGENEKWLTELMESPVVQFLARAKEIGDQLNEDALKDNLAPYKNEDKKLWEALPNVLGLDGRPMPRKSIKTKEESDDKFWDFAQQFFFGLWGFRQR
;
A
#
# COMPACT_ATOMS: atom_id res chain seq x y z
N MET A 1 23.90 19.34 -6.77
CA MET A 1 23.30 18.29 -5.92
C MET A 1 22.10 17.64 -6.63
N LEU A 2 21.16 18.42 -7.17
CA LEU A 2 20.07 17.90 -8.03
C LEU A 2 20.60 17.26 -9.34
N ASP A 3 21.55 17.87 -10.03
CA ASP A 3 22.08 17.30 -11.28
C ASP A 3 22.80 15.95 -11.06
N GLN A 4 23.49 15.81 -9.92
CA GLN A 4 24.10 14.55 -9.52
C GLN A 4 23.04 13.50 -9.18
N PHE A 5 21.96 13.88 -8.49
CA PHE A 5 20.83 13.00 -8.20
C PHE A 5 20.17 12.49 -9.48
N TYR A 6 19.89 13.36 -10.46
CA TYR A 6 19.32 12.94 -11.74
C TYR A 6 20.29 12.06 -12.54
N TRP A 7 21.58 12.40 -12.57
CA TRP A 7 22.60 11.59 -13.22
C TRP A 7 22.72 10.20 -12.59
N GLU A 8 22.67 10.10 -11.26
CA GLU A 8 22.66 8.83 -10.53
C GLU A 8 21.39 8.03 -10.85
N CYS A 9 20.20 8.65 -10.88
CA CYS A 9 18.96 7.98 -11.27
C CYS A 9 18.99 7.44 -12.71
N GLU A 10 19.62 8.15 -13.64
CA GLU A 10 19.71 7.75 -15.05
C GLU A 10 20.78 6.67 -15.30
N ASN A 11 21.85 6.63 -14.49
CA ASN A 11 23.01 5.78 -14.74
C ASN A 11 23.21 4.67 -13.68
N LEU A 12 22.39 4.60 -12.64
CA LEU A 12 22.38 3.45 -11.73
C LEU A 12 21.91 2.20 -12.48
N LEU A 13 22.74 1.17 -12.49
CA LEU A 13 22.33 -0.14 -12.97
C LEU A 13 21.19 -0.67 -12.09
N ASP A 14 19.98 -0.71 -12.65
CA ASP A 14 18.84 -1.39 -12.02
C ASP A 14 18.93 -2.90 -12.28
N TYR A 15 19.62 -3.59 -11.37
CA TYR A 15 19.79 -5.04 -11.43
C TYR A 15 18.46 -5.82 -11.39
N ARG A 16 17.34 -5.18 -10.98
CA ARG A 16 16.01 -5.81 -10.96
C ARG A 16 15.47 -6.09 -12.36
N HIS A 17 15.93 -5.34 -13.37
CA HIS A 17 15.53 -5.48 -14.77
C HIS A 17 16.69 -6.00 -15.65
N SER A 18 17.66 -6.68 -15.05
CA SER A 18 18.72 -7.32 -15.82
C SER A 18 18.17 -8.47 -16.67
N LEU A 19 18.83 -8.75 -17.81
CA LEU A 19 18.44 -9.86 -18.70
C LEU A 19 18.42 -11.22 -18.00
N GLU A 20 19.25 -11.42 -16.98
CA GLU A 20 19.28 -12.63 -16.16
C GLU A 20 18.03 -12.72 -15.28
N VAL A 21 17.67 -11.63 -14.58
CA VAL A 21 16.46 -11.58 -13.75
C VAL A 21 15.20 -11.71 -14.60
N GLU A 22 15.14 -11.07 -15.77
CA GLU A 22 14.01 -11.25 -16.70
C GLU A 22 13.87 -12.69 -17.21
N LYS A 23 14.98 -13.39 -17.43
CA LYS A 23 14.95 -14.81 -17.82
C LYS A 23 14.42 -15.67 -16.69
N ILE A 24 14.93 -15.50 -15.46
CA ILE A 24 14.45 -16.22 -14.27
C ILE A 24 12.94 -16.00 -14.07
N LEU A 25 12.47 -14.75 -14.22
CA LEU A 25 11.04 -14.41 -14.10
C LEU A 25 10.18 -14.98 -15.24
N LYS A 26 10.76 -15.31 -16.40
CA LYS A 26 10.08 -15.90 -17.56
C LYS A 26 10.16 -17.43 -17.61
N GLU A 27 11.12 -18.03 -16.91
CA GLU A 27 11.36 -19.48 -16.94
C GLU A 27 10.25 -20.28 -16.26
N ASP A 28 9.72 -19.79 -15.12
CA ASP A 28 8.60 -20.42 -14.41
C ASP A 28 7.43 -19.43 -14.25
N PRO A 29 6.63 -19.22 -15.30
CA PRO A 29 5.41 -18.44 -15.15
C PRO A 29 4.46 -19.20 -14.21
N VAL A 30 4.03 -18.54 -13.13
CA VAL A 30 3.08 -19.08 -12.14
C VAL A 30 1.79 -19.61 -12.80
N PHE A 31 1.48 -19.13 -14.02
CA PHE A 31 0.39 -19.63 -14.85
C PHE A 31 0.90 -19.96 -16.26
N GLU A 32 0.79 -21.22 -16.66
CA GLU A 32 1.04 -21.64 -18.04
C GLU A 32 -0.04 -21.08 -18.98
N LYS A 33 0.36 -20.25 -19.94
CA LYS A 33 -0.56 -19.80 -21.00
C LYS A 33 -0.65 -20.89 -22.06
N LYS A 34 -1.69 -21.72 -22.01
CA LYS A 34 -2.04 -22.61 -23.14
C LYS A 34 -2.62 -21.76 -24.27
N GLU A 35 -1.94 -21.72 -25.43
CA GLU A 35 -2.36 -20.88 -26.57
C GLU A 35 -3.66 -21.36 -27.25
N ASN A 36 -4.03 -22.64 -27.11
CA ASN A 36 -5.25 -23.24 -27.68
C ASN A 36 -5.90 -24.24 -26.69
N PRO A 37 -6.62 -23.78 -25.65
CA PRO A 37 -7.35 -24.67 -24.77
C PRO A 37 -8.52 -25.33 -25.50
N THR A 38 -8.76 -26.62 -25.25
CA THR A 38 -9.93 -27.35 -25.77
C THR A 38 -11.20 -26.97 -25.00
N GLU A 39 -12.38 -27.13 -25.62
CA GLU A 39 -13.68 -26.83 -24.98
C GLU A 39 -13.88 -27.61 -23.67
N GLU A 40 -13.35 -28.84 -23.59
CA GLU A 40 -13.37 -29.67 -22.38
C GLU A 40 -12.52 -29.07 -21.25
N GLU A 41 -11.30 -28.61 -21.54
CA GLU A 41 -10.42 -27.98 -20.56
C GLU A 41 -11.00 -26.65 -20.03
N ILE A 42 -11.68 -25.89 -20.91
CA ILE A 42 -12.39 -24.67 -20.52
C ILE A 42 -13.53 -25.02 -19.55
N GLY A 43 -14.34 -26.03 -19.88
CA GLY A 43 -15.44 -26.47 -19.02
C GLY A 43 -14.99 -27.04 -17.67
N GLU A 44 -13.86 -27.76 -17.62
CA GLU A 44 -13.26 -28.24 -16.37
C GLU A 44 -12.74 -27.09 -15.51
N ASN A 45 -12.05 -26.12 -16.11
CA ASN A 45 -11.58 -24.93 -15.40
C ASN A 45 -12.73 -24.08 -14.86
N GLU A 46 -13.81 -23.92 -15.62
CA GLU A 46 -15.00 -23.21 -15.16
C GLU A 46 -15.64 -23.89 -13.94
N LYS A 47 -15.80 -25.22 -13.99
CA LYS A 47 -16.31 -26.00 -12.85
C LYS A 47 -15.40 -25.85 -11.62
N TRP A 48 -14.10 -26.01 -11.82
CA TRP A 48 -13.13 -25.85 -10.74
C TRP A 48 -13.16 -24.45 -10.12
N LEU A 49 -13.27 -23.40 -10.95
CA LEU A 49 -13.44 -22.02 -10.47
C LEU A 49 -14.73 -21.83 -9.70
N THR A 50 -15.85 -22.41 -10.17
CA THR A 50 -17.12 -22.32 -9.43
C THR A 50 -17.03 -23.01 -8.07
N GLU A 51 -16.49 -24.23 -8.01
CA GLU A 51 -16.29 -24.97 -6.76
C GLU A 51 -15.36 -24.22 -5.80
N LEU A 52 -14.29 -23.61 -6.33
CA LEU A 52 -13.36 -22.81 -5.55
C LEU A 52 -14.04 -21.55 -4.99
N MET A 53 -14.89 -20.87 -5.77
CA MET A 53 -15.64 -19.69 -5.31
C MET A 53 -16.76 -20.05 -4.33
N GLU A 54 -17.30 -21.27 -4.43
CA GLU A 54 -18.26 -21.83 -3.47
C GLU A 54 -17.59 -22.29 -2.16
N SER A 55 -16.27 -22.47 -2.15
CA SER A 55 -15.52 -22.82 -0.96
C SER A 55 -15.75 -21.79 0.17
N PRO A 56 -16.14 -22.24 1.37
CA PRO A 56 -16.34 -21.35 2.51
C PRO A 56 -15.10 -20.50 2.83
N VAL A 57 -13.90 -21.02 2.58
CA VAL A 57 -12.64 -20.30 2.81
C VAL A 57 -12.51 -19.11 1.85
N VAL A 58 -12.81 -19.32 0.57
CA VAL A 58 -12.72 -18.26 -0.45
C VAL A 58 -13.79 -17.21 -0.23
N GLN A 59 -15.02 -17.62 0.10
CA GLN A 59 -16.09 -16.70 0.49
C GLN A 59 -15.72 -15.88 1.73
N PHE A 60 -15.10 -16.51 2.73
CA PHE A 60 -14.59 -15.81 3.91
C PHE A 60 -13.52 -14.79 3.54
N LEU A 61 -12.54 -15.15 2.69
CA LEU A 61 -11.50 -14.23 2.25
C LEU A 61 -12.06 -13.05 1.44
N ALA A 62 -13.03 -13.31 0.55
CA ALA A 62 -13.72 -12.27 -0.20
C ALA A 62 -14.44 -11.31 0.77
N ARG A 63 -15.16 -11.85 1.76
CA ARG A 63 -15.84 -11.03 2.77
C ARG A 63 -14.87 -10.24 3.64
N ALA A 64 -13.75 -10.85 4.04
CA ALA A 64 -12.70 -10.17 4.80
C ALA A 64 -12.08 -9.02 3.99
N LYS A 65 -11.92 -9.21 2.68
CA LYS A 65 -11.47 -8.16 1.77
C LYS A 65 -12.47 -6.99 1.75
N GLU A 66 -13.76 -7.25 1.55
CA GLU A 66 -14.81 -6.22 1.58
C GLU A 66 -14.83 -5.44 2.90
N ILE A 67 -14.74 -6.13 4.03
CA ILE A 67 -14.69 -5.48 5.36
C ILE A 67 -13.43 -4.62 5.48
N GLY A 68 -12.29 -5.12 5.01
CA GLY A 68 -11.05 -4.34 4.98
C GLY A 68 -11.15 -3.09 4.10
N ASP A 69 -11.86 -3.15 2.96
CA ASP A 69 -12.12 -1.98 2.12
C ASP A 69 -12.97 -0.94 2.87
N GLN A 70 -14.06 -1.39 3.50
CA GLN A 70 -14.95 -0.53 4.29
C GLN A 70 -14.22 0.16 5.44
N LEU A 71 -13.44 -0.60 6.23
CA LEU A 71 -12.64 -0.04 7.33
C LEU A 71 -11.62 0.99 6.83
N ASN A 72 -11.03 0.76 5.65
CA ASN A 72 -10.08 1.68 5.06
C ASN A 72 -10.76 2.98 4.60
N GLU A 73 -11.93 2.87 3.97
CA GLU A 73 -12.74 4.04 3.59
C GLU A 73 -13.19 4.86 4.80
N ASP A 74 -13.64 4.19 5.86
CA ASP A 74 -14.05 4.84 7.10
C ASP A 74 -12.86 5.55 7.76
N ALA A 75 -11.69 4.89 7.81
CA ALA A 75 -10.46 5.51 8.30
C ALA A 75 -10.03 6.72 7.45
N LEU A 76 -10.20 6.66 6.13
CA LEU A 76 -9.91 7.81 5.26
C LEU A 76 -10.85 8.98 5.53
N LYS A 77 -12.17 8.72 5.62
CA LYS A 77 -13.19 9.73 5.93
C LYS A 77 -12.91 10.40 7.27
N ASP A 78 -12.60 9.59 8.26
CA ASP A 78 -12.27 10.02 9.60
C ASP A 78 -11.07 10.97 9.66
N ASN A 79 -10.13 10.82 8.74
CA ASN A 79 -8.92 11.61 8.68
C ASN A 79 -8.93 12.66 7.56
N LEU A 80 -10.08 12.95 6.94
CA LEU A 80 -10.15 13.93 5.84
C LEU A 80 -9.75 15.34 6.26
N ALA A 81 -10.06 15.73 7.49
CA ALA A 81 -9.82 17.09 7.97
C ALA A 81 -9.03 17.07 9.29
N PRO A 82 -7.89 17.77 9.36
CA PRO A 82 -7.21 18.03 10.62
C PRO A 82 -7.97 19.07 11.47
N TYR A 83 -7.69 19.06 12.77
CA TYR A 83 -8.22 19.99 13.77
C TYR A 83 -7.89 21.45 13.44
N LYS A 84 -6.64 21.73 13.06
CA LYS A 84 -6.20 23.08 12.73
C LYS A 84 -6.62 23.46 11.31
N ASN A 85 -7.24 24.62 11.17
CA ASN A 85 -7.69 25.12 9.87
C ASN A 85 -6.53 25.47 8.93
N GLU A 86 -5.38 25.84 9.48
CA GLU A 86 -4.17 26.17 8.71
C GLU A 86 -3.66 24.97 7.91
N ASP A 87 -3.78 23.78 8.49
CA ASP A 87 -3.27 22.53 7.90
C ASP A 87 -4.23 21.95 6.84
N LYS A 88 -5.51 22.36 6.82
CA LYS A 88 -6.54 21.78 5.93
C LYS A 88 -6.15 21.86 4.46
N LYS A 89 -5.69 23.03 4.00
CA LYS A 89 -5.33 23.24 2.59
C LYS A 89 -4.17 22.34 2.16
N LEU A 90 -3.19 22.16 3.04
CA LEU A 90 -2.07 21.26 2.77
C LEU A 90 -2.54 19.80 2.79
N TRP A 91 -3.36 19.44 3.77
CA TRP A 91 -3.87 18.09 3.95
C TRP A 91 -4.67 17.59 2.74
N GLU A 92 -5.54 18.45 2.19
CA GLU A 92 -6.32 18.17 0.98
C GLU A 92 -5.45 18.05 -0.29
N ALA A 93 -4.35 18.81 -0.36
CA ALA A 93 -3.47 18.82 -1.53
C ALA A 93 -2.57 17.57 -1.62
N LEU A 94 -2.34 16.87 -0.50
CA LEU A 94 -1.45 15.71 -0.49
C LEU A 94 -2.17 14.46 -1.03
N PRO A 95 -1.60 13.73 -2.01
CA PRO A 95 -2.18 12.46 -2.48
C PRO A 95 -1.97 11.33 -1.47
N ASN A 96 -2.90 10.36 -1.40
CA ASN A 96 -2.73 9.18 -0.56
C ASN A 96 -1.65 8.26 -1.14
N VAL A 97 -0.83 7.69 -0.27
CA VAL A 97 0.17 6.68 -0.65
C VAL A 97 -0.52 5.33 -0.75
N LEU A 98 -0.27 4.58 -1.83
CA LEU A 98 -0.80 3.23 -1.96
C LEU A 98 -0.02 2.27 -1.06
N GLY A 99 -0.75 1.46 -0.27
CA GLY A 99 -0.18 0.37 0.50
C GLY A 99 0.16 -0.84 -0.38
N LEU A 100 0.76 -1.87 0.23
CA LEU A 100 1.13 -3.11 -0.45
C LEU A 100 -0.09 -3.81 -1.10
N ASP A 101 -1.25 -3.69 -0.47
CA ASP A 101 -2.50 -4.26 -0.96
C ASP A 101 -3.15 -3.43 -2.09
N GLY A 102 -2.48 -2.36 -2.55
CA GLY A 102 -2.99 -1.43 -3.56
C GLY A 102 -4.02 -0.42 -3.04
N ARG A 103 -4.44 -0.53 -1.78
CA ARG A 103 -5.38 0.40 -1.13
C ARG A 103 -4.68 1.70 -0.73
N PRO A 104 -5.35 2.86 -0.80
CA PRO A 104 -4.83 4.10 -0.24
C PRO A 104 -4.64 3.96 1.27
N MET A 105 -3.40 4.14 1.74
CA MET A 105 -3.06 4.07 3.16
C MET A 105 -3.57 5.34 3.88
N PRO A 106 -4.41 5.20 4.91
CA PRO A 106 -4.98 6.35 5.61
C PRO A 106 -3.89 7.04 6.42
N ARG A 107 -3.76 8.35 6.23
CA ARG A 107 -2.89 9.21 7.05
C ARG A 107 -3.67 9.66 8.27
N LYS A 108 -3.04 9.62 9.44
CA LYS A 108 -3.71 10.00 10.69
C LYS A 108 -3.69 11.53 10.86
N SER A 109 -4.86 12.16 10.81
CA SER A 109 -4.99 13.59 11.12
C SER A 109 -5.03 13.81 12.63
N ILE A 110 -4.56 14.96 13.09
CA ILE A 110 -4.73 15.40 14.48
C ILE A 110 -6.17 15.90 14.61
N LYS A 111 -6.98 15.31 15.48
CA LYS A 111 -8.42 15.60 15.59
C LYS A 111 -8.77 16.53 16.74
N THR A 112 -7.97 16.54 17.80
CA THR A 112 -8.24 17.33 19.01
C THR A 112 -7.08 18.26 19.37
N LYS A 113 -7.37 19.24 20.23
CA LYS A 113 -6.34 20.12 20.79
C LYS A 113 -5.34 19.33 21.65
N GLU A 114 -5.84 18.41 22.48
CA GLU A 114 -5.00 17.56 23.33
C GLU A 114 -4.01 16.74 22.50
N GLU A 115 -4.46 16.11 21.41
CA GLU A 115 -3.57 15.40 20.50
C GLU A 115 -2.51 16.33 19.86
N SER A 116 -2.88 17.58 19.55
CA SER A 116 -1.92 18.56 19.03
C SER A 116 -0.88 18.96 20.08
N ASP A 117 -1.31 19.16 21.32
CA ASP A 117 -0.44 19.58 22.42
C ASP A 117 0.50 18.43 22.82
N ASP A 118 0.00 17.20 22.89
CA ASP A 118 0.80 15.99 23.14
C ASP A 118 1.88 15.80 22.07
N LYS A 119 1.51 15.94 20.78
CA LYS A 119 2.48 15.86 19.68
C LYS A 119 3.55 16.94 19.75
N PHE A 120 3.19 18.15 20.16
CA PHE A 120 4.15 19.22 20.39
C PHE A 120 5.10 18.87 21.53
N TRP A 121 4.59 18.35 22.65
CA TRP A 121 5.42 17.98 23.79
C TRP A 121 6.32 16.77 23.50
N ASP A 122 5.85 15.77 22.77
CA ASP A 122 6.66 14.67 22.26
C ASP A 122 7.84 15.21 21.43
N PHE A 123 7.54 16.12 20.50
CA PHE A 123 8.56 16.76 19.69
C PHE A 123 9.54 17.59 20.53
N ALA A 124 9.03 18.43 21.44
CA ALA A 124 9.85 19.27 22.30
C ALA A 124 10.77 18.44 23.20
N GLN A 125 10.26 17.37 23.80
CA GLN A 125 11.07 16.43 24.58
C GLN A 125 12.17 15.81 23.71
N GLN A 126 11.84 15.32 22.51
CA GLN A 126 12.85 14.77 21.60
C GLN A 126 13.92 15.79 21.22
N PHE A 127 13.50 17.03 20.95
CA PHE A 127 14.37 18.13 20.57
C PHE A 127 15.29 18.57 21.71
N PHE A 128 14.74 18.80 22.91
CA PHE A 128 15.52 19.27 24.06
C PHE A 128 16.39 18.19 24.69
N PHE A 129 15.95 16.93 24.71
CA PHE A 129 16.73 15.82 25.28
C PHE A 129 17.64 15.13 24.26
N GLY A 130 17.68 15.61 23.00
CA GLY A 130 18.56 15.04 21.97
C GLY A 130 18.24 13.59 21.63
N LEU A 131 16.98 13.15 21.81
CA LEU A 131 16.54 11.77 21.59
C LEU A 131 16.32 11.44 20.10
N TRP A 132 16.79 12.28 19.19
CA TRP A 132 16.78 12.01 17.76
C TRP A 132 17.56 10.72 17.46
N GLY A 133 16.85 9.66 17.10
CA GLY A 133 17.41 8.35 16.79
C GLY A 133 17.19 7.27 17.86
N PHE A 134 16.61 7.59 19.02
CA PHE A 134 16.16 6.57 19.96
C PHE A 134 14.84 5.96 19.46
N ARG A 135 14.88 4.67 19.09
CA ARG A 135 13.71 3.88 18.69
C ARG A 135 12.57 4.09 19.69
N GLN A 136 11.50 4.75 19.26
CA GLN A 136 10.22 4.77 19.97
C GLN A 136 9.79 3.32 20.23
N ARG A 137 9.53 2.97 21.49
CA ARG A 137 8.85 1.73 21.87
C ARG A 137 7.36 1.97 21.93
#